data_AF-A0A177QSG5-F1
#
_entry.id   AF-A0A177QSG5-F1
#
_cell.length_a   1.000
_cell.length_b   1.000
_cell.length_c   1.000
_cell.angle_alpha   90.00
_cell.angle_beta   90.00
_cell.angle_gamma   90.00
#
_symmetry.space_group_name_H-M   'P 1'
#
loop_
_entity.id
_entity.type
_entity.pdbx_description
1 polymer ?
#
loop_
_entity_poly.entity_id
_entity_poly.type
_entity_poly.pdbx_seq_one_letter_code
_entity_poly.pdbx_strand_id
1 'polypeptide(L)'
;MTEAEEAARRVKWNERMSLSMHRLTVPNRPQLLEALGRLAIAHTHLERILRYTLKTLSELSGPKSLDPTKRKPISDLRKKIKKRFKKHHPTAAETYRLDELLEKTKLLSGKRNSYMHRAWSETEAGQVILHEEDLRLGAAPPEAAIERVASEIVALGKQINDARLHGFIHDVVQRQPPNAEAAP
;
A
#
# COMPACT_ATOMS: atom_id res chain seq x y z
N MET A 1 17.62 -44.24 -29.84
CA MET A 1 17.25 -42.82 -29.76
C MET A 1 17.54 -42.23 -31.14
N THR A 2 16.54 -41.69 -31.80
CA THR A 2 16.65 -41.26 -33.21
C THR A 2 17.15 -39.82 -33.31
N GLU A 3 17.78 -39.42 -34.43
CA GLU A 3 18.18 -38.02 -34.68
C GLU A 3 17.02 -37.03 -34.52
N ALA A 4 15.79 -37.47 -34.84
CA ALA A 4 14.58 -36.68 -34.65
C ALA A 4 14.26 -36.41 -33.17
N GLU A 5 14.53 -37.36 -32.27
CA GLU A 5 14.34 -37.19 -30.82
C GLU A 5 15.40 -36.25 -30.22
N GLU A 6 16.64 -36.26 -30.72
CA GLU A 6 17.67 -35.30 -30.31
C GLU A 6 17.42 -33.89 -30.85
N ALA A 7 16.95 -33.77 -32.10
CA ALA A 7 16.55 -32.48 -32.67
C ALA A 7 15.37 -31.86 -31.91
N ALA A 8 14.34 -32.65 -31.58
CA ALA A 8 13.21 -32.20 -30.78
C ALA A 8 13.61 -31.80 -29.35
N ARG A 9 14.55 -32.54 -28.73
CA ARG A 9 15.12 -32.16 -27.43
C ARG A 9 15.94 -30.87 -27.51
N ARG A 10 16.72 -30.66 -28.57
CA ARG A 10 17.48 -29.42 -28.80
C ARG A 10 16.58 -28.21 -29.03
N VAL A 11 15.49 -28.34 -29.79
CA VAL A 11 14.50 -27.27 -29.97
C VAL A 11 13.82 -26.93 -28.65
N LYS A 12 13.36 -27.94 -27.91
CA LYS A 12 12.69 -27.74 -26.61
C LYS A 12 13.65 -27.22 -25.53
N TRP A 13 14.94 -27.55 -25.62
CA TRP A 13 16.00 -27.01 -24.76
C TRP A 13 16.38 -25.59 -25.15
N ASN A 14 16.43 -25.24 -26.44
CA ASN A 14 16.64 -23.87 -26.92
C ASN A 14 15.43 -22.95 -26.65
N GLU A 15 14.21 -23.47 -26.69
CA GLU A 15 13.01 -22.74 -26.23
C GLU A 15 13.04 -22.53 -24.70
N ARG A 16 13.62 -23.49 -23.94
CA ARG A 16 13.87 -23.36 -22.49
C ARG A 16 15.09 -22.50 -22.14
N MET A 17 16.10 -22.45 -23.01
CA MET A 17 17.35 -21.70 -22.86
C MET A 17 17.35 -20.37 -23.61
N SER A 18 16.27 -20.03 -24.33
CA SER A 18 15.76 -18.67 -24.39
C SER A 18 15.20 -18.23 -23.02
N LEU A 19 15.93 -18.57 -21.94
CA LEU A 19 16.18 -17.68 -20.83
C LEU A 19 16.77 -16.42 -21.45
N SER A 20 15.90 -15.58 -22.02
CA SER A 20 16.28 -14.25 -22.48
C SER A 20 17.08 -13.64 -21.34
N MET A 21 18.37 -13.39 -21.59
CA MET A 21 19.23 -12.74 -20.61
C MET A 21 18.52 -11.43 -20.27
N HIS A 22 18.07 -11.34 -19.04
CA HIS A 22 17.40 -10.16 -18.52
C HIS A 22 18.27 -9.60 -17.42
N ARG A 23 18.52 -8.31 -17.51
CA ARG A 23 19.35 -7.61 -16.55
C ARG A 23 18.46 -7.02 -15.48
N LEU A 24 18.77 -7.29 -14.21
CA LEU A 24 18.17 -6.54 -13.11
C LEU A 24 18.51 -5.06 -13.30
N THR A 25 17.49 -4.24 -13.48
CA THR A 25 17.65 -2.83 -13.79
C THR A 25 16.45 -2.03 -13.30
N VAL A 26 16.68 -0.73 -13.11
CA VAL A 26 15.58 0.23 -13.01
C VAL A 26 14.99 0.40 -14.43
N PRO A 27 13.66 0.41 -14.59
CA PRO A 27 13.05 0.64 -15.89
C PRO A 27 13.45 2.00 -16.46
N ASN A 28 13.83 2.07 -17.74
CA ASN A 28 14.25 3.32 -18.39
C ASN A 28 13.12 4.09 -19.09
N ARG A 29 11.87 3.61 -18.98
CA ARG A 29 10.69 4.22 -19.61
C ARG A 29 10.19 5.40 -18.76
N PRO A 30 10.25 6.65 -19.24
CA PRO A 30 9.91 7.83 -18.42
C PRO A 30 8.50 7.79 -17.83
N GLN A 31 7.51 7.36 -18.61
CA GLN A 31 6.11 7.31 -18.20
C GLN A 31 5.88 6.28 -17.07
N LEU A 32 6.57 5.14 -17.15
CA LEU A 32 6.52 4.12 -16.10
C LEU A 32 7.17 4.63 -14.81
N LEU A 33 8.33 5.28 -14.90
CA LEU A 33 8.99 5.89 -13.75
C LEU A 33 8.14 6.99 -13.11
N GLU A 34 7.48 7.81 -13.92
CA GLU A 34 6.55 8.83 -13.45
C GLU A 34 5.38 8.20 -12.69
N ALA A 35 4.75 7.16 -13.24
CA ALA A 35 3.65 6.46 -12.59
C ALA A 35 4.08 5.83 -11.24
N LEU A 36 5.25 5.19 -11.19
CA LEU A 36 5.82 4.63 -9.96
C LEU A 36 6.15 5.72 -8.93
N GLY A 37 6.69 6.86 -9.38
CA GLY A 37 6.97 8.03 -8.54
C GLY A 37 5.70 8.60 -7.91
N ARG A 38 4.64 8.79 -8.70
CA ARG A 38 3.32 9.23 -8.23
C ARG A 38 2.76 8.26 -7.18
N LEU A 39 2.87 6.94 -7.43
CA LEU A 39 2.45 5.91 -6.48
C LEU A 39 3.22 5.98 -5.15
N ALA A 40 4.54 6.17 -5.20
CA ALA A 40 5.38 6.29 -4.02
C ALA A 40 5.03 7.52 -3.16
N ILE A 41 4.80 8.67 -3.79
CA ILE A 41 4.39 9.91 -3.12
C ILE A 41 2.99 9.75 -2.51
N ALA A 42 2.03 9.22 -3.27
CA ALA A 42 0.67 8.97 -2.80
C ALA A 42 0.66 8.10 -1.54
N HIS A 43 1.44 7.02 -1.53
CA HIS A 43 1.55 6.12 -0.37
C HIS A 43 2.19 6.81 0.84
N THR A 44 3.21 7.63 0.62
CA THR A 44 3.85 8.45 1.66
C THR A 44 2.86 9.43 2.30
N HIS A 45 2.00 10.06 1.50
CA HIS A 45 0.92 10.92 2.00
C HIS A 45 -0.09 10.14 2.84
N LEU A 46 -0.54 8.98 2.37
CA LEU A 46 -1.45 8.11 3.12
C LEU A 46 -0.83 7.70 4.48
N GLU A 47 0.45 7.30 4.50
CA GLU A 47 1.14 6.96 5.74
C GLU A 47 1.17 8.15 6.71
N ARG A 48 1.49 9.35 6.21
CA ARG A 48 1.49 10.58 7.01
C ARG A 48 0.11 10.88 7.59
N ILE A 49 -0.95 10.71 6.80
CA ILE A 49 -2.33 10.91 7.25
C ILE A 49 -2.67 9.94 8.38
N LEU A 50 -2.35 8.65 8.25
CA LEU A 50 -2.59 7.67 9.32
C LEU A 50 -1.84 8.03 10.62
N ARG A 51 -0.62 8.56 10.51
CA ARG A 51 0.14 9.06 11.67
C ARG A 51 -0.59 10.23 12.34
N TYR A 52 -1.13 11.16 11.57
CA TYR A 52 -1.94 12.25 12.11
C TYR A 52 -3.27 11.78 12.68
N THR A 53 -3.92 10.78 12.09
CA THR A 53 -5.13 10.16 12.65
C THR A 53 -4.83 9.54 14.01
N LEU A 54 -3.72 8.79 14.13
CA LEU A 54 -3.31 8.23 15.41
C LEU A 54 -2.99 9.30 16.45
N LYS A 55 -2.35 10.40 16.04
CA LYS A 55 -2.07 11.56 16.91
C LYS A 55 -3.37 12.19 17.41
N THR A 56 -4.34 12.40 16.52
CA THR A 56 -5.67 12.95 16.83
C THR A 56 -6.37 12.08 17.88
N LEU A 57 -6.37 10.77 17.67
CA LEU A 57 -6.96 9.80 18.61
C LEU A 57 -6.23 9.64 19.93
N SER A 58 -5.00 10.13 20.03
CA SER A 58 -4.19 10.04 21.24
C SER A 58 -4.17 11.36 22.01
N GLU A 59 -4.86 12.41 21.51
CA GLU A 59 -4.90 13.76 22.08
C GLU A 59 -3.51 14.36 22.33
N LEU A 60 -2.50 13.89 21.58
CA LEU A 60 -1.14 14.35 21.80
C LEU A 60 -0.91 15.68 21.08
N SER A 61 -0.63 16.73 21.84
CA SER A 61 -0.27 18.05 21.31
C SER A 61 1.20 18.13 20.86
N GLY A 62 1.52 19.09 19.98
CA GLY A 62 2.90 19.44 19.59
C GLY A 62 3.59 18.53 18.55
N PRO A 63 4.75 18.93 17.99
CA PRO A 63 5.46 18.19 16.93
C PRO A 63 6.22 16.95 17.44
N LYS A 64 6.65 16.95 18.71
CA LYS A 64 7.38 15.83 19.34
C LYS A 64 6.51 14.60 19.60
N SER A 65 5.18 14.70 19.51
CA SER A 65 4.27 13.57 19.73
C SER A 65 4.19 12.55 18.60
N LEU A 66 4.80 12.85 17.43
CA LEU A 66 4.90 11.89 16.34
C LEU A 66 6.09 10.94 16.48
N ASP A 67 7.04 11.23 17.38
CA ASP A 67 8.27 10.44 17.55
C ASP A 67 8.01 8.96 17.90
N PRO A 68 7.07 8.60 18.81
CA PRO A 68 6.75 7.21 19.11
C PRO A 68 6.16 6.42 17.92
N THR A 69 5.74 7.14 16.87
CA THR A 69 5.28 6.52 15.64
C THR A 69 6.38 6.42 14.60
N LYS A 70 7.43 7.27 14.64
CA LYS A 70 8.52 7.28 13.66
C LYS A 70 9.04 5.84 13.49
N ARG A 71 9.12 5.39 12.24
CA ARG A 71 9.61 4.06 11.84
C ARG A 71 8.69 2.87 12.13
N LYS A 72 7.45 3.07 12.58
CA LYS A 72 6.49 1.95 12.65
C LYS A 72 5.89 1.65 11.27
N PRO A 73 5.79 0.36 10.87
CA PRO A 73 5.10 -0.07 9.66
C PRO A 73 3.65 0.42 9.61
N ILE A 74 3.12 0.60 8.39
CA ILE A 74 1.73 1.05 8.20
C ILE A 74 0.70 0.07 8.81
N SER A 75 1.02 -1.23 8.85
CA SER A 75 0.21 -2.26 9.49
C SER A 75 0.03 -2.02 10.99
N ASP A 76 1.09 -1.59 11.67
CA ASP A 76 1.06 -1.25 13.10
C ASP A 76 0.25 0.03 13.34
N LEU A 77 0.34 1.01 12.45
CA LEU A 77 -0.46 2.24 12.53
C LEU A 77 -1.95 1.91 12.51
N ARG A 78 -2.41 1.07 11.57
CA ARG A 78 -3.82 0.66 11.49
C ARG A 78 -4.31 -0.02 12.78
N LYS A 79 -3.53 -0.96 13.32
CA LYS A 79 -3.86 -1.65 14.58
C LYS A 79 -3.98 -0.65 15.74
N LYS A 80 -3.04 0.29 15.83
CA LYS A 80 -3.04 1.34 16.87
C LYS A 80 -4.23 2.30 16.72
N ILE A 81 -4.56 2.72 15.50
CA ILE A 81 -5.73 3.55 15.22
C ILE A 81 -6.99 2.85 15.71
N LYS A 82 -7.22 1.59 15.31
CA LYS A 82 -8.38 0.80 15.76
C LYS A 82 -8.44 0.69 17.29
N LYS A 83 -7.31 0.40 17.94
CA LYS A 83 -7.23 0.30 19.41
C LYS A 83 -7.55 1.64 20.08
N ARG A 84 -7.04 2.76 19.56
CA ARG A 84 -7.26 4.09 20.15
C ARG A 84 -8.67 4.59 19.90
N PHE A 85 -9.21 4.38 18.70
CA PHE A 85 -10.58 4.74 18.37
C PHE A 85 -11.60 4.08 19.30
N LYS A 86 -11.43 2.79 19.62
CA LYS A 86 -12.30 2.09 20.58
C LYS A 86 -12.31 2.69 21.99
N LYS A 87 -11.25 3.40 22.40
CA LYS A 87 -11.20 4.04 23.73
C LYS A 87 -12.13 5.26 23.84
N HIS A 88 -12.58 5.78 22.70
CA HIS A 88 -13.51 6.90 22.61
C HIS A 88 -14.97 6.44 22.50
N HIS A 89 -15.25 5.19 22.87
CA HIS A 89 -16.60 4.60 22.91
C HIS A 89 -17.46 4.87 21.65
N PRO A 90 -16.95 4.58 20.44
CA PRO A 90 -17.70 4.77 19.20
C PRO A 90 -18.91 3.85 19.15
N THR A 91 -19.93 4.27 18.41
CA THR A 91 -21.05 3.39 18.03
C THR A 91 -20.57 2.25 17.14
N ALA A 92 -21.40 1.21 16.99
CA ALA A 92 -21.12 0.11 16.07
C ALA A 92 -20.96 0.58 14.62
N ALA A 93 -21.80 1.52 14.17
CA ALA A 93 -21.74 2.09 12.82
C ALA A 93 -20.43 2.85 12.58
N GLU A 94 -19.97 3.65 13.54
CA GLU A 94 -18.70 4.38 13.44
C GLU A 94 -17.49 3.44 13.43
N THR A 95 -17.54 2.38 14.24
CA THR A 95 -16.52 1.32 14.25
C THR A 95 -16.44 0.64 12.89
N TYR A 96 -17.58 0.30 12.30
CA TYR A 96 -17.65 -0.31 10.97
C TYR A 96 -17.08 0.61 9.89
N ARG A 97 -17.45 1.90 9.89
CA ARG A 97 -16.92 2.89 8.94
C ARG A 97 -15.40 3.03 9.04
N LEU A 98 -14.83 3.04 10.24
CA LEU A 98 -13.38 3.06 10.40
C LEU A 98 -12.73 1.78 9.87
N ASP A 99 -13.29 0.62 10.20
CA ASP A 99 -12.76 -0.68 9.75
C ASP A 99 -12.74 -0.78 8.22
N GLU A 100 -13.76 -0.27 7.54
CA GLU A 100 -13.82 -0.19 6.08
C GLU A 100 -12.67 0.65 5.50
N LEU A 101 -12.41 1.84 6.04
CA LEU A 101 -11.31 2.71 5.62
C LEU A 101 -9.93 2.05 5.84
N LEU A 102 -9.76 1.37 6.97
CA LEU A 102 -8.50 0.69 7.30
C LEU A 102 -8.27 -0.56 6.45
N GLU A 103 -9.32 -1.31 6.10
CA GLU A 103 -9.19 -2.46 5.20
C GLU A 103 -8.89 -2.00 3.77
N LYS A 104 -9.53 -0.93 3.27
CA LYS A 104 -9.15 -0.30 1.98
C LYS A 104 -7.68 0.12 1.97
N THR A 105 -7.19 0.70 3.08
CA THR A 105 -5.76 1.04 3.24
C THR A 105 -4.87 -0.20 3.10
N LYS A 106 -5.30 -1.35 3.66
CA LYS A 106 -4.58 -2.63 3.55
C LYS A 106 -4.50 -3.14 2.13
N LEU A 107 -5.63 -3.20 1.44
CA LEU A 107 -5.70 -3.68 0.07
C LEU A 107 -4.84 -2.82 -0.86
N LEU A 108 -4.95 -1.49 -0.77
CA LEU A 108 -4.17 -0.58 -1.63
C LEU A 108 -2.67 -0.60 -1.32
N SER A 109 -2.29 -0.70 -0.04
CA SER A 109 -0.87 -0.86 0.33
C SER A 109 -0.30 -2.18 -0.20
N GLY A 110 -1.11 -3.25 -0.21
CA GLY A 110 -0.74 -4.53 -0.81
C GLY A 110 -0.50 -4.42 -2.32
N LYS A 111 -1.44 -3.79 -3.06
CA LYS A 111 -1.27 -3.53 -4.50
C LYS A 111 -0.01 -2.70 -4.78
N ARG A 112 0.20 -1.62 -4.03
CA ARG A 112 1.43 -0.80 -4.12
C ARG A 112 2.68 -1.65 -3.91
N ASN A 113 2.67 -2.54 -2.92
CA ASN A 113 3.82 -3.40 -2.66
C ASN A 113 4.09 -4.37 -3.81
N SER A 114 3.05 -4.92 -4.45
CA SER A 114 3.23 -5.77 -5.63
C SER A 114 3.86 -5.03 -6.82
N TYR A 115 3.80 -3.70 -6.88
CA TYR A 115 4.45 -2.93 -7.95
C TYR A 115 5.83 -2.40 -7.56
N MET A 116 6.01 -2.02 -6.29
CA MET A 116 7.22 -1.30 -5.84
C MET A 116 8.28 -2.17 -5.19
N HIS A 117 7.91 -3.34 -4.65
CA HIS A 117 8.84 -4.20 -3.88
C HIS A 117 9.28 -5.47 -4.63
N ARG A 118 8.85 -5.62 -5.88
CA ARG A 118 9.31 -6.69 -6.77
C ARG A 118 10.57 -6.25 -7.51
N ALA A 119 11.43 -7.21 -7.86
CA ALA A 119 12.60 -6.91 -8.67
C ALA A 119 12.18 -6.60 -10.10
N TRP A 120 12.77 -5.56 -10.69
CA TRP A 120 12.54 -5.16 -12.07
C TRP A 120 13.74 -5.61 -12.92
N SER A 121 13.44 -6.09 -14.11
CA SER A 121 14.46 -6.44 -15.11
C SER A 121 14.02 -6.03 -16.49
N GLU A 122 14.98 -5.98 -17.40
CA GLU A 122 14.76 -5.67 -18.81
C GLU A 122 15.43 -6.73 -19.68
N THR A 123 14.73 -7.20 -20.72
CA THR A 123 15.32 -8.09 -21.73
C THR A 123 16.23 -7.30 -22.67
N GLU A 124 17.05 -8.00 -23.45
CA GLU A 124 17.85 -7.37 -24.52
C GLU A 124 16.99 -6.59 -25.54
N ALA A 125 15.73 -6.99 -25.71
CA ALA A 125 14.77 -6.31 -26.57
C ALA A 125 14.09 -5.08 -25.91
N GLY A 126 14.51 -4.69 -24.70
CA GLY A 126 13.95 -3.54 -23.98
C GLY A 126 12.57 -3.80 -23.35
N GLN A 127 12.19 -5.07 -23.18
CA GLN A 127 10.93 -5.43 -22.53
C GLN A 127 11.12 -5.45 -21.02
N VAL A 128 10.29 -4.67 -20.32
CA VAL A 128 10.29 -4.61 -18.86
C VAL A 128 9.54 -5.81 -18.28
N ILE A 129 10.19 -6.50 -17.34
CA ILE A 129 9.71 -7.70 -16.66
C ILE A 129 9.73 -7.46 -15.15
N LEU A 130 8.74 -8.01 -14.46
CA LEU A 130 8.59 -7.95 -13.01
C LEU A 130 8.75 -9.35 -12.41
N HIS A 131 9.58 -9.48 -11.38
CA HIS A 131 9.80 -10.75 -10.68
C HIS A 131 8.72 -10.95 -9.62
N GLU A 132 7.95 -12.03 -9.74
CA GLU A 132 6.93 -12.42 -8.78
C GLU A 132 7.53 -13.07 -7.52
N GLU A 133 6.71 -13.30 -6.50
CA GLU A 133 7.16 -13.82 -5.19
C GLU A 133 7.73 -15.25 -5.28
N ASP A 134 7.32 -16.03 -6.26
CA ASP A 134 7.77 -17.40 -6.53
C ASP A 134 8.86 -17.47 -7.62
N LEU A 135 9.56 -16.35 -7.84
CA LEU A 135 10.61 -16.19 -8.86
C LEU A 135 10.09 -16.36 -10.30
N ARG A 136 8.77 -16.35 -10.51
CA ARG A 136 8.20 -16.31 -11.86
C ARG A 136 8.41 -14.93 -12.46
N LEU A 137 8.59 -14.92 -13.78
CA LEU A 137 8.66 -13.69 -14.56
C LEU A 137 7.25 -13.30 -14.99
N GLY A 138 6.79 -12.14 -14.54
CA GLY A 138 5.52 -11.54 -14.93
C GLY A 138 5.74 -10.34 -15.84
N ALA A 139 4.71 -10.03 -16.63
CA ALA A 139 4.68 -8.76 -17.36
C ALA A 139 4.66 -7.59 -16.36
N ALA A 140 5.35 -6.51 -16.69
CA ALA A 140 5.19 -5.26 -15.97
C ALA A 140 3.71 -4.81 -16.02
N PRO A 141 3.15 -4.30 -14.90
CA PRO A 141 1.81 -3.75 -14.92
C PRO A 141 1.76 -2.53 -15.86
N PRO A 142 0.66 -2.32 -16.59
CA PRO A 142 0.51 -1.14 -17.44
C PRO A 142 0.52 0.13 -16.58
N GLU A 143 1.06 1.21 -17.11
CA GLU A 143 1.22 2.50 -16.43
C GLU A 143 -0.13 2.99 -15.87
N ALA A 144 -1.20 2.87 -16.66
CA ALA A 144 -2.56 3.22 -16.26
C ALA A 144 -3.06 2.46 -15.02
N ALA A 145 -2.62 1.21 -14.80
CA ALA A 145 -2.97 0.46 -13.61
C ALA A 145 -2.23 0.98 -12.36
N ILE A 146 -0.95 1.35 -12.51
CA ILE A 146 -0.18 1.99 -11.44
C ILE A 146 -0.81 3.33 -11.06
N GLU A 147 -1.15 4.16 -12.06
CA GLU A 147 -1.78 5.47 -11.84
C GLU A 147 -3.15 5.37 -11.18
N ARG A 148 -3.94 4.35 -11.54
CA ARG A 148 -5.21 4.08 -10.87
C ARG A 148 -5.01 3.82 -9.38
N VAL A 149 -4.07 2.95 -9.02
CA VAL A 149 -3.77 2.66 -7.60
C VAL A 149 -3.27 3.91 -6.87
N ALA A 150 -2.41 4.71 -7.51
CA ALA A 150 -1.95 5.98 -6.94
C ALA A 150 -3.14 6.92 -6.65
N SER A 151 -4.06 7.06 -7.61
CA SER A 151 -5.25 7.90 -7.49
C SER A 151 -6.20 7.39 -6.40
N GLU A 152 -6.42 6.07 -6.32
CA GLU A 152 -7.21 5.43 -5.26
C GLU A 152 -6.61 5.69 -3.88
N ILE A 153 -5.28 5.62 -3.74
CA ILE A 153 -4.58 5.93 -2.49
C ILE A 153 -4.77 7.39 -2.10
N VAL A 154 -4.66 8.33 -3.05
CA VAL A 154 -4.88 9.76 -2.80
C VAL A 154 -6.32 10.01 -2.35
N ALA A 155 -7.29 9.43 -3.06
CA ALA A 155 -8.71 9.56 -2.72
C ALA A 155 -9.01 9.01 -1.32
N LEU A 156 -8.49 7.83 -0.98
CA LEU A 156 -8.64 7.25 0.35
C LEU A 156 -7.96 8.11 1.42
N GLY A 157 -6.77 8.63 1.14
CA GLY A 157 -6.08 9.56 2.04
C GLY A 157 -6.94 10.79 2.34
N LYS A 158 -7.56 11.40 1.32
CA LYS A 158 -8.51 12.51 1.50
C LYS A 158 -9.69 12.12 2.38
N GLN A 159 -10.33 10.97 2.14
CA GLN A 159 -11.45 10.48 2.95
C GLN A 159 -11.07 10.30 4.43
N ILE A 160 -9.92 9.68 4.70
CA ILE A 160 -9.44 9.48 6.08
C ILE A 160 -9.11 10.81 6.75
N ASN A 161 -8.47 11.73 6.02
CA ASN A 161 -8.08 13.02 6.57
C ASN A 161 -9.30 13.91 6.83
N ASP A 162 -10.31 13.86 5.98
CA ASP A 162 -11.60 14.54 6.18
C ASP A 162 -12.34 13.95 7.38
N ALA A 163 -12.48 12.63 7.45
CA ALA A 163 -13.07 11.95 8.61
C ALA A 163 -12.38 12.34 9.93
N ARG A 164 -11.05 12.53 9.91
CA ARG A 164 -10.23 12.96 11.05
C ARG A 164 -10.43 14.42 11.43
N LEU A 165 -10.58 15.32 10.47
CA LEU A 165 -10.61 16.77 10.70
C LEU A 165 -12.02 17.31 10.92
N HIS A 166 -13.01 16.77 10.20
CA HIS A 166 -14.36 17.33 10.10
C HIS A 166 -15.46 16.26 10.16
N GLY A 167 -15.12 14.98 10.20
CA GLY A 167 -16.10 13.90 10.16
C GLY A 167 -16.12 13.03 11.42
N PHE A 168 -16.64 11.81 11.26
CA PHE A 168 -16.98 10.93 12.39
C PHE A 168 -15.80 10.60 13.34
N ILE A 169 -14.55 10.63 12.85
CA ILE A 169 -13.40 10.40 13.74
C ILE A 169 -13.19 11.61 14.65
N HIS A 170 -13.36 12.81 14.11
CA HIS A 170 -13.35 14.04 14.91
C HIS A 170 -14.45 14.01 15.96
N ASP A 171 -15.70 13.75 15.54
CA ASP A 171 -16.88 13.75 16.41
C ASP A 171 -16.72 12.77 17.58
N VAL A 172 -16.23 11.56 17.31
CA VAL A 172 -15.98 10.54 18.33
C VAL A 172 -14.94 11.00 19.36
N VAL A 173 -13.88 11.67 18.92
CA VAL A 173 -12.82 12.17 19.84
C VAL A 173 -13.31 13.33 20.70
N GLN A 174 -14.25 14.14 20.21
CA GLN A 174 -14.80 15.27 20.98
C GLN A 174 -15.87 14.86 22.00
N ARG A 175 -16.36 13.61 21.96
CA ARG A 175 -17.32 13.13 22.96
C ARG A 175 -16.65 13.07 24.33
N GLN A 176 -17.22 13.77 25.30
CA GLN A 176 -16.84 13.57 26.69
C GLN A 176 -17.14 12.11 27.08
N PRO A 177 -16.25 11.45 27.84
CA PRO A 177 -16.59 10.15 28.40
C PRO A 177 -17.87 10.30 29.25
N PRO A 178 -18.77 9.30 29.25
CA PRO A 178 -19.94 9.35 30.11
C PRO A 178 -19.48 9.57 31.55
N ASN A 179 -19.97 10.63 32.20
CA ASN A 179 -19.65 10.94 33.59
C ASN A 179 -19.97 9.71 34.44
N ALA A 180 -18.95 9.15 35.08
CA ALA A 180 -19.08 7.98 35.95
C ALA A 180 -19.94 8.23 37.20
N GLU A 181 -20.39 9.47 37.43
CA GLU A 181 -21.24 9.89 38.54
C GLU A 181 -22.76 9.78 38.26
N ALA A 182 -23.18 9.35 37.06
CA ALA A 182 -24.58 9.11 36.75
C ALA A 182 -24.90 7.60 36.73
N ALA A 183 -24.56 6.89 37.81
CA ALA A 183 -25.11 5.57 38.11
C ALA A 183 -26.02 5.72 39.34
N PRO A 184 -27.34 5.47 39.22
CA PRO A 184 -28.28 5.51 40.33
C PRO A 184 -28.01 4.43 41.38
#